data_AF-A0A3A6RQK1-F1
#
_entry.id   AF-A0A3A6RQK1-F1
#
_cell.length_a   1.000
_cell.length_b   1.000
_cell.length_c   1.000
_cell.angle_alpha   90.00
_cell.angle_beta   90.00
_cell.angle_gamma   90.00
#
_symmetry.space_group_name_H-M   'P 1'
#
loop_
_entity.id
_entity.type
_entity.pdbx_description
1 polymer ?
#
loop_
_entity_poly.entity_id
_entity_poly.type
_entity_poly.pdbx_seq_one_letter_code
_entity_poly.pdbx_strand_id
1 'polypeptide(L)'
;MNIDWSQLITKAMKDAAAAALALDTAKTELASRNASAAAQIARIQDRVDTLGYGVDSGEATEEDEAELAALTISLKAWKAYKFQLGKVATQAAWPKSPSWPIAPAIPDIAADPAALAPDTI
;
A
#
# COMPACT_ATOMS: atom_id res chain seq x y z
N MET A 1 26.53 20.35 47.13
CA MET A 1 26.06 20.04 45.76
C MET A 1 24.81 19.19 45.89
N ASN A 2 23.62 19.74 45.61
CA ASN A 2 22.35 19.00 45.71
C ASN A 2 21.98 18.53 44.30
N ILE A 3 22.01 17.22 44.04
CA ILE A 3 21.57 16.69 42.74
C ILE A 3 20.05 16.92 42.65
N ASP A 4 19.62 17.57 41.58
CA ASP A 4 18.21 17.70 41.26
C ASP A 4 17.71 16.38 40.64
N TRP A 5 17.15 15.52 41.49
CA TRP A 5 16.65 14.20 41.09
C TRP A 5 15.43 14.28 40.15
N SER A 6 14.79 15.45 40.00
CA SER A 6 13.69 15.66 39.04
C SER A 6 14.14 15.62 37.57
N GLN A 7 15.45 15.79 37.32
CA GLN A 7 16.08 15.78 36.00
C GLN A 7 16.53 14.37 35.55
N LEU A 8 16.34 13.33 36.39
CA LEU A 8 16.78 11.98 36.04
C LEU A 8 15.76 11.28 35.16
N ILE A 9 16.11 11.15 33.88
CA ILE A 9 15.38 10.25 32.98
C ILE A 9 15.63 8.81 33.43
N THR A 10 14.59 8.21 34.02
CA THR A 10 14.64 6.82 34.45
C THR A 10 14.72 5.87 33.24
N LYS A 11 15.27 4.68 33.45
CA LYS A 11 15.25 3.62 32.42
C LYS A 11 13.84 3.40 31.88
N ALA A 12 12.84 3.37 32.76
CA ALA A 12 11.44 3.22 32.38
C ALA A 12 10.94 4.34 31.44
N MET A 13 11.35 5.59 31.65
CA MET A 13 11.01 6.69 30.74
C MET A 13 11.66 6.53 29.36
N LYS A 14 12.92 6.07 29.31
CA LYS A 14 13.61 5.78 28.04
C LYS A 14 12.93 4.64 27.29
N ASP A 15 12.57 3.57 28.01
CA ASP A 15 11.91 2.40 27.44
C ASP A 15 10.50 2.76 26.90
N ALA A 16 9.75 3.61 27.63
CA ALA A 16 8.45 4.11 27.19
C ALA A 16 8.56 5.00 25.94
N ALA A 17 9.54 5.91 25.90
CA ALA A 17 9.80 6.75 24.73
C ALA A 17 10.18 5.91 23.50
N ALA A 18 11.04 4.89 23.68
CA ALA A 18 11.41 3.97 22.62
C ALA A 18 10.20 3.16 22.11
N ALA A 19 9.33 2.70 23.01
CA ALA A 19 8.11 1.98 22.62
C ALA A 19 7.13 2.88 21.85
N ALA A 20 6.98 4.15 22.26
CA ALA A 20 6.14 5.11 21.55
C ALA A 20 6.67 5.41 20.14
N LEU A 21 7.99 5.60 20.00
CA LEU A 21 8.63 5.81 18.71
C LEU A 21 8.47 4.60 17.77
N ALA A 22 8.65 3.39 18.29
CA ALA A 22 8.45 2.16 17.52
C ALA A 22 7.00 2.03 17.04
N LEU A 23 6.02 2.36 17.89
CA LEU A 23 4.61 2.37 17.51
C LEU A 23 4.30 3.40 16.42
N ASP A 24 4.84 4.62 16.54
CA ASP A 24 4.62 5.68 15.56
C ASP A 24 5.23 5.33 14.20
N THR A 25 6.45 4.80 14.21
CA THR A 25 7.14 4.32 13.00
C THR A 25 6.32 3.24 12.30
N ALA A 26 5.87 2.22 13.05
CA ALA A 26 5.06 1.13 12.49
C ALA A 26 3.72 1.61 11.93
N LYS A 27 3.07 2.59 12.58
CA LYS A 27 1.83 3.21 12.09
C LYS A 27 2.06 3.96 10.78
N THR A 28 3.13 4.74 10.70
CA THR A 28 3.50 5.48 9.48
C THR A 28 3.78 4.53 8.32
N GLU A 29 4.50 3.44 8.56
CA GLU A 29 4.74 2.42 7.54
C GLU A 29 3.45 1.73 7.08
N LEU A 30 2.57 1.34 8.02
CA LEU A 30 1.27 0.75 7.69
C LEU A 30 0.40 1.72 6.88
N ALA A 31 0.37 3.00 7.24
CA ALA A 31 -0.36 4.03 6.52
C ALA A 31 0.19 4.22 5.10
N SER A 32 1.52 4.32 4.94
CA SER A 32 2.18 4.42 3.64
C SER A 32 1.85 3.23 2.73
N ARG A 33 1.98 2.00 3.23
CA ARG A 33 1.64 0.77 2.49
C ARG A 33 0.17 0.74 2.08
N ASN A 34 -0.74 1.17 2.96
CA ASN A 34 -2.17 1.25 2.64
C ASN A 34 -2.47 2.31 1.57
N ALA A 35 -1.82 3.48 1.63
CA ALA A 35 -1.98 4.53 0.65
C ALA A 35 -1.51 4.07 -0.73
N SER A 36 -0.32 3.45 -0.82
CA SER A 36 0.18 2.88 -2.07
C SER A 36 -0.74 1.79 -2.62
N ALA A 37 -1.23 0.88 -1.77
CA ALA A 37 -2.17 -0.15 -2.21
C ALA A 37 -3.49 0.45 -2.71
N ALA A 38 -4.02 1.48 -2.05
CA ALA A 38 -5.24 2.16 -2.47
C ALA A 38 -5.07 2.85 -3.83
N ALA A 39 -3.94 3.55 -4.04
CA ALA A 39 -3.62 4.19 -5.32
C ALA A 39 -3.52 3.17 -6.45
N GLN A 40 -2.82 2.04 -6.22
CA GLN A 40 -2.72 0.97 -7.22
C GLN A 40 -4.06 0.33 -7.53
N ILE A 41 -4.90 0.07 -6.52
CA ILE A 41 -6.25 -0.47 -6.74
C ILE A 41 -7.09 0.50 -7.56
N ALA A 42 -7.05 1.80 -7.26
CA ALA A 42 -7.82 2.80 -8.00
C ALA A 42 -7.40 2.86 -9.47
N ARG A 43 -6.09 2.92 -9.75
CA ARG A 43 -5.52 2.90 -11.11
C ARG A 43 -5.93 1.66 -11.90
N ILE A 44 -5.81 0.46 -11.30
CA ILE A 44 -6.16 -0.79 -11.98
C ILE A 44 -7.67 -0.88 -12.20
N GLN A 45 -8.48 -0.49 -11.20
CA GLN A 45 -9.93 -0.52 -11.30
C GLN A 45 -10.43 0.41 -12.41
N ASP A 46 -9.88 1.63 -12.52
CA ASP A 46 -10.25 2.59 -13.57
C ASP A 46 -10.01 2.02 -14.98
N ARG A 47 -8.86 1.37 -15.21
CA ARG A 47 -8.59 0.71 -16.50
C ARG A 47 -9.49 -0.51 -16.75
N VAL A 48 -9.74 -1.31 -15.72
CA VAL A 48 -10.67 -2.46 -15.79
C VAL A 48 -12.08 -1.99 -16.15
N ASP A 49 -12.56 -0.92 -15.54
CA ASP A 49 -13.89 -0.37 -15.82
C ASP A 49 -13.96 0.19 -17.25
N THR A 50 -12.90 0.87 -17.71
CA THR A 50 -12.79 1.39 -19.07
C THR A 50 -12.80 0.27 -20.13
N LEU A 51 -11.99 -0.77 -19.94
CA LEU A 51 -11.93 -1.91 -20.86
C LEU A 51 -13.24 -2.71 -20.82
N GLY A 52 -13.82 -2.89 -19.62
CA GLY A 52 -15.11 -3.55 -19.43
C GLY A 52 -16.22 -2.87 -20.22
N TYR A 53 -16.26 -1.54 -20.24
CA TYR A 53 -17.19 -0.80 -21.09
C TYR A 53 -16.98 -1.11 -22.58
N GLY A 54 -15.73 -1.14 -23.06
CA GLY A 54 -15.42 -1.49 -24.46
C GLY A 54 -15.88 -2.89 -24.85
N VAL A 55 -15.77 -3.86 -23.93
CA VAL A 55 -16.28 -5.22 -24.13
C VAL A 55 -17.80 -5.21 -24.19
N ASP A 56 -18.46 -4.53 -23.25
CA ASP A 56 -19.93 -4.45 -23.18
C ASP A 56 -20.53 -3.71 -24.40
N SER A 57 -19.82 -2.73 -24.96
CA SER A 57 -20.23 -2.00 -26.17
C SER A 57 -19.91 -2.75 -27.48
N GLY A 58 -19.12 -3.82 -27.42
CA GLY A 58 -18.65 -4.56 -28.60
C GLY A 58 -17.57 -3.83 -29.41
N GLU A 59 -16.88 -2.87 -28.79
CA GLU A 59 -15.79 -2.07 -29.40
C GLU A 59 -14.40 -2.57 -29.02
N ALA A 60 -14.29 -3.45 -28.01
CA ALA A 60 -13.02 -4.01 -27.55
C ALA A 60 -12.36 -4.91 -28.60
N THR A 61 -11.04 -4.80 -28.71
CA THR A 61 -10.19 -5.72 -29.45
C THR A 61 -9.85 -6.98 -28.65
N GLU A 62 -9.27 -7.99 -29.28
CA GLU A 62 -8.76 -9.18 -28.57
C GLU A 62 -7.66 -8.79 -27.56
N GLU A 63 -6.85 -7.78 -27.88
CA GLU A 63 -5.84 -7.22 -26.99
C GLU A 63 -6.46 -6.54 -25.76
N ASP A 64 -7.55 -5.79 -25.95
CA ASP A 64 -8.29 -5.15 -24.85
C ASP A 64 -8.88 -6.19 -23.88
N GLU A 65 -9.47 -7.27 -24.41
CA GLU A 65 -9.99 -8.38 -23.60
C GLU A 65 -8.88 -9.10 -22.83
N ALA A 66 -7.72 -9.31 -23.47
CA ALA A 66 -6.56 -9.92 -22.83
C ALA A 66 -5.99 -9.04 -21.70
N GLU A 67 -5.89 -7.71 -21.92
CA GLU A 67 -5.48 -6.74 -20.90
C GLU A 67 -6.48 -6.76 -19.73
N LEU A 68 -7.79 -6.73 -20.01
CA LEU A 68 -8.84 -6.78 -18.99
C LEU A 68 -8.73 -8.02 -18.11
N ALA A 69 -8.53 -9.19 -18.70
CA ALA A 69 -8.35 -10.44 -17.98
C ALA A 69 -7.11 -10.39 -17.05
N ALA A 70 -5.97 -9.90 -17.57
CA ALA A 70 -4.74 -9.77 -16.79
C ALA A 70 -4.87 -8.75 -15.64
N LEU A 71 -5.50 -7.61 -15.88
CA LEU A 71 -5.71 -6.57 -14.88
C LEU A 71 -6.70 -7.00 -13.81
N THR A 72 -7.72 -7.80 -14.15
CA THR A 72 -8.66 -8.37 -13.16
C THR A 72 -7.94 -9.28 -12.16
N ILE A 73 -6.98 -10.09 -12.62
CA ILE A 73 -6.13 -10.92 -11.75
C ILE A 73 -5.28 -10.02 -10.83
N SER A 74 -4.64 -9.00 -11.40
CA SER A 74 -3.81 -8.05 -10.65
C SER A 74 -4.61 -7.30 -9.59
N LEU A 75 -5.80 -6.81 -9.94
CA LEU A 75 -6.73 -6.13 -9.05
C LEU A 75 -7.09 -6.99 -7.84
N LYS A 76 -7.38 -8.28 -8.07
CA LYS A 76 -7.66 -9.24 -7.00
C LYS A 76 -6.47 -9.41 -6.06
N ALA A 77 -5.25 -9.52 -6.60
CA ALA A 77 -4.03 -9.64 -5.81
C ALA A 77 -3.80 -8.39 -4.93
N TRP A 78 -3.98 -7.20 -5.49
CA TRP A 78 -3.85 -5.93 -4.76
C TRP A 78 -4.93 -5.76 -3.68
N LYS A 79 -6.19 -6.12 -3.97
CA LYS A 79 -7.27 -6.15 -2.96
C LYS A 79 -6.95 -7.13 -1.83
N ALA A 80 -6.41 -8.32 -2.14
CA ALA A 80 -5.98 -9.29 -1.14
C ALA A 80 -4.83 -8.75 -0.28
N TYR A 81 -3.83 -8.11 -0.89
CA TYR A 81 -2.74 -7.45 -0.16
C TYR A 81 -3.25 -6.38 0.81
N LYS A 82 -4.12 -5.48 0.35
CA LYS A 82 -4.73 -4.45 1.21
C LYS A 82 -5.55 -5.05 2.35
N PHE A 83 -6.26 -6.14 2.10
CA PHE A 83 -6.96 -6.89 3.14
C PHE A 83 -6.00 -7.48 4.19
N GLN A 84 -4.84 -8.01 3.78
CA GLN A 84 -3.82 -8.49 4.71
C GLN A 84 -3.19 -7.35 5.52
N LEU A 85 -2.93 -6.19 4.90
CA LEU A 85 -2.45 -4.99 5.60
C LEU A 85 -3.40 -4.57 6.72
N GLY A 86 -4.72 -4.64 6.50
CA GLY A 86 -5.75 -4.34 7.50
C GLY A 86 -5.68 -5.20 8.78
N LYS A 87 -4.94 -6.32 8.74
CA LYS A 87 -4.73 -7.22 9.88
C LYS A 87 -3.37 -7.07 10.54
N VAL A 88 -2.47 -6.22 10.03
CA VAL A 88 -1.10 -6.10 10.57
C VAL A 88 -1.10 -5.58 12.00
N ALA A 89 -1.92 -4.57 12.31
CA ALA A 89 -1.99 -3.98 13.65
C ALA A 89 -2.62 -4.90 14.72
N THR A 90 -3.20 -6.04 14.33
CA THR A 90 -3.76 -7.03 15.25
C THR A 90 -2.82 -8.23 15.47
N GLN A 91 -1.66 -8.26 14.82
CA GLN A 91 -0.66 -9.31 15.02
C GLN A 91 -0.04 -9.22 16.42
N ALA A 92 0.29 -10.37 17.02
CA ALA A 92 0.95 -10.42 18.32
C ALA A 92 2.33 -9.72 18.33
N ALA A 93 3.00 -9.64 17.18
CA ALA A 93 4.29 -8.99 17.04
C ALA A 93 4.19 -7.46 16.84
N TRP A 94 2.98 -6.91 16.73
CA TRP A 94 2.77 -5.47 16.62
C TRP A 94 3.11 -4.74 17.94
N PRO A 95 3.68 -3.53 17.90
CA PRO A 95 4.25 -2.82 16.74
C PRO A 95 5.74 -3.14 16.50
N LYS A 96 6.36 -3.98 17.34
CA LYS A 96 7.82 -4.11 17.41
C LYS A 96 8.42 -4.87 16.23
N SER A 97 7.73 -5.89 15.71
CA SER A 97 8.22 -6.73 14.62
C SER A 97 7.07 -7.30 13.79
N PRO A 98 6.23 -6.44 13.18
CA PRO A 98 5.12 -6.91 12.36
C PRO A 98 5.61 -7.76 11.18
N SER A 99 4.86 -8.81 10.87
CA SER A 99 5.01 -9.57 9.64
C SER A 99 4.27 -8.85 8.53
N TRP A 100 5.01 -8.16 7.67
CA TRP A 100 4.44 -7.44 6.54
C TRP A 100 4.04 -8.38 5.40
N PRO A 101 2.83 -8.25 4.84
CA PRO A 101 2.49 -8.97 3.62
C PRO A 101 3.36 -8.50 2.45
N ILE A 102 3.57 -9.38 1.48
CA ILE A 102 4.34 -9.07 0.27
C ILE A 102 3.42 -8.33 -0.71
N ALA A 103 3.87 -7.19 -1.20
CA ALA A 103 3.14 -6.44 -2.22
C ALA A 103 3.14 -7.23 -3.55
N PRO A 104 2.01 -7.30 -4.27
CA PRO A 104 1.96 -7.88 -5.60
C PRO A 104 2.80 -7.07 -6.60
N ALA A 105 3.08 -7.66 -7.77
CA ALA A 105 3.68 -6.92 -8.87
C ALA A 105 2.75 -5.78 -9.32
N ILE A 106 3.36 -4.63 -9.65
CA ILE A 106 2.65 -3.53 -10.30
C ILE A 106 2.39 -3.97 -11.75
N PRO A 107 1.14 -4.03 -12.21
CA PRO A 107 0.86 -4.40 -13.59
C PRO A 107 1.23 -3.25 -14.53
N ASP A 108 1.71 -3.65 -15.71
CA ASP A 108 1.82 -2.74 -16.84
C ASP A 108 0.42 -2.39 -17.36
N ILE A 109 0.18 -1.11 -17.65
CA ILE A 109 -1.09 -0.61 -18.18
C ILE A 109 -0.74 0.26 -19.38
N ALA A 110 -1.11 -0.21 -20.58
CA ALA A 110 -0.65 0.36 -21.85
C ALA A 110 -1.08 1.81 -22.07
N ALA A 111 -2.18 2.25 -21.45
CA ALA A 111 -2.74 3.59 -21.60
C ALA A 111 -2.62 4.46 -20.32
N ASP A 112 -1.65 4.18 -19.44
CA ASP A 112 -1.46 4.97 -18.22
C ASP A 112 -0.92 6.39 -18.53
N PRO A 113 -1.68 7.47 -18.27
CA PRO A 113 -1.18 8.83 -18.47
C PRO A 113 0.09 9.15 -17.68
N ALA A 114 0.33 8.47 -16.55
CA ALA A 114 1.54 8.65 -15.75
C ALA A 114 2.77 7.96 -16.39
N ALA A 115 2.57 6.96 -17.25
CA ALA A 115 3.64 6.34 -18.05
C ALA A 115 3.94 7.14 -19.32
N LEU A 116 2.97 7.95 -19.80
CA LEU A 116 3.05 8.79 -21.01
C LEU A 116 3.58 10.21 -20.74
N ALA A 117 4.34 10.43 -19.66
CA ALA A 117 4.93 11.75 -19.39
C ALA A 117 5.69 12.27 -20.63
N PRO A 118 5.50 13.55 -21.01
CA PRO A 118 5.90 14.03 -22.33
C PRO A 118 7.40 13.94 -22.52
N ASP A 119 7.81 13.40 -23.67
CA ASP A 119 9.15 13.65 -24.22
C ASP A 119 9.45 15.14 -24.07
N THR A 120 10.55 15.43 -23.39
CA THR A 120 11.03 16.78 -23.16
C THR A 120 11.37 17.38 -24.53
N ILE A 121 10.57 18.36 -24.96
CA ILE A 121 10.90 19.25 -26.08
C ILE A 121 11.69 20.43 -25.54
#